data_AF-A0A957IB08-F1
#
_entry.id   AF-A0A957IB08-F1
#
_cell.length_a   1.000
_cell.length_b   1.000
_cell.length_c   1.000
_cell.angle_alpha   90.00
_cell.angle_beta   90.00
_cell.angle_gamma   90.00
#
_symmetry.space_group_name_H-M   'P 1'
#
loop_
_entity.id
_entity.type
_entity.pdbx_description
1 polymer ?
#
loop_
_entity_poly.entity_id
_entity_poly.type
_entity_poly.pdbx_seq_one_letter_code
_entity_poly.pdbx_strand_id
1 'polypeptide(L)'
;DRSDAVDGWLKQSISLNDYVGQVVQIRFDVVTDGGISERGFAIDDLAISELGYESNVEGGPDGWQANGFVQVGWQIPQKWSVLLIEDGPNPVVTPLELNPNNQGQWTLSIGKGGGVLMIMPQTAFTYETATYWLTIEQGSAN
;
A
#
# COMPACT_ATOMS: atom_id res chain seq x y z
N ASP A 1 21.86 11.08 -13.14
CA ASP A 1 22.51 10.09 -12.24
C ASP A 1 21.67 10.03 -10.97
N ARG A 2 21.69 8.95 -10.17
CA ARG A 2 20.97 8.95 -8.88
C ARG A 2 21.57 9.95 -7.89
N SER A 3 22.78 10.46 -8.15
CA SER A 3 23.40 11.57 -7.41
C SER A 3 22.59 12.88 -7.45
N ASP A 4 21.71 13.03 -8.44
CA ASP A 4 20.98 14.28 -8.68
C ASP A 4 19.59 14.26 -8.01
N ALA A 5 19.28 13.19 -7.27
CA ALA A 5 18.01 13.05 -6.58
C ALA A 5 17.96 13.95 -5.33
N VAL A 6 16.82 14.60 -5.13
CA VAL A 6 16.50 15.38 -3.93
C VAL A 6 15.41 14.64 -3.18
N ASP A 7 15.62 14.30 -1.91
CA ASP A 7 14.70 13.51 -1.08
C ASP A 7 14.24 12.18 -1.72
N GLY A 8 15.11 11.57 -2.52
CA GLY A 8 14.84 10.32 -3.23
C GLY A 8 14.09 10.48 -4.56
N TRP A 9 13.68 11.70 -4.92
CA TRP A 9 13.02 12.01 -6.18
C TRP A 9 14.02 12.51 -7.22
N LEU A 10 13.93 11.98 -8.44
CA LEU A 10 14.77 12.38 -9.56
C LEU A 10 13.91 13.06 -10.63
N LYS A 11 14.21 14.33 -10.93
CA LYS A 11 13.52 15.07 -11.98
C LYS A 11 13.83 14.47 -13.36
N GLN A 12 12.78 14.19 -14.13
CA GLN A 12 12.87 13.68 -15.50
C GLN A 12 12.25 14.68 -16.49
N SER A 13 12.80 14.74 -17.70
CA SER A 13 12.26 15.56 -18.79
C SER A 13 12.39 14.83 -20.11
N ILE A 14 11.33 14.84 -20.91
CA ILE A 14 11.25 14.21 -22.21
C ILE A 14 10.77 15.27 -23.20
N SER A 15 11.51 15.47 -24.30
CA SER A 15 11.10 16.40 -25.33
C SER A 15 9.93 15.83 -26.12
N LEU A 16 8.90 16.65 -26.35
CA LEU A 16 7.76 16.33 -27.20
C LEU A 16 7.82 17.06 -28.56
N ASN A 17 8.98 17.63 -28.92
CA ASN A 17 9.12 18.48 -30.11
C ASN A 17 8.68 17.79 -31.42
N ASP A 18 8.92 16.49 -31.53
CA ASP A 18 8.54 15.70 -32.72
C ASP A 18 7.01 15.61 -32.91
N TYR A 19 6.24 15.96 -31.87
CA TYR A 19 4.78 15.92 -31.85
C TYR A 19 4.13 17.31 -31.94
N VAL A 20 4.90 18.36 -32.24
CA VAL A 20 4.36 19.72 -32.40
C VAL A 20 3.28 19.75 -33.47
N GLY A 21 2.14 20.37 -33.13
CA GLY A 21 0.96 20.46 -34.00
C GLY A 21 0.11 19.19 -34.06
N GLN A 22 0.48 18.13 -33.34
CA GLN A 22 -0.26 16.87 -33.27
C GLN A 22 -1.02 16.76 -31.94
N VAL A 23 -2.08 15.95 -31.96
CA VAL A 23 -2.74 15.49 -30.72
C VAL A 23 -2.15 14.13 -30.36
N VAL A 24 -1.49 14.06 -29.21
CA VAL A 24 -0.86 12.84 -28.71
C VAL A 24 -1.38 12.47 -27.33
N GLN A 25 -1.28 11.19 -27.00
CA GLN A 25 -1.57 10.68 -25.66
C GLN A 25 -0.27 10.26 -24.99
N ILE A 26 -0.07 10.69 -23.75
CA ILE A 26 1.07 10.29 -22.93
C ILE A 26 0.65 9.10 -22.06
N ARG A 27 1.53 8.10 -21.96
CA ARG A 27 1.33 6.91 -21.12
C ARG A 27 2.65 6.56 -20.43
N PHE A 28 2.54 6.05 -19.21
CA PHE A 28 3.66 5.50 -18.46
C PHE A 28 3.44 4.01 -18.30
N ASP A 29 4.37 3.21 -18.82
CA ASP A 29 4.31 1.76 -18.74
C ASP A 29 5.46 1.25 -17.87
N VAL A 30 5.13 0.51 -16.82
CA VAL A 30 6.10 -0.19 -15.98
C VAL A 30 6.08 -1.65 -16.38
N VAL A 31 7.17 -2.11 -16.98
CA VAL A 31 7.34 -3.50 -17.39
C VAL A 31 8.47 -4.12 -16.57
N THR A 32 8.16 -5.16 -15.80
CA THR A 32 9.13 -5.91 -15.00
C THR A 32 9.43 -7.25 -15.67
N ASP A 33 10.62 -7.80 -15.43
CA ASP A 33 11.06 -9.09 -15.97
C ASP A 33 10.52 -10.31 -15.20
N GLY A 34 9.73 -10.07 -14.14
CA GLY A 34 9.21 -11.10 -13.25
C GLY A 34 10.22 -11.67 -12.25
N GLY A 35 11.41 -11.06 -12.15
CA GLY A 35 12.45 -11.42 -11.20
C GLY A 35 12.24 -10.80 -9.82
N ILE A 36 13.23 -10.06 -9.33
CA ILE A 36 13.16 -9.36 -8.04
C ILE A 36 12.36 -8.07 -8.22
N SER A 37 11.25 -7.94 -7.50
CA SER A 37 10.52 -6.68 -7.38
C SER A 37 11.21 -5.78 -6.35
N GLU A 38 11.81 -4.67 -6.79
CA GLU A 38 12.29 -3.60 -5.90
C GLU A 38 11.14 -2.66 -5.50
N ARG A 39 11.43 -1.49 -4.92
CA ARG A 39 10.45 -0.49 -4.40
C ARG A 39 9.46 0.06 -5.44
N GLY A 40 9.54 -0.40 -6.69
CA GLY A 40 8.65 -0.03 -7.77
C GLY A 40 9.01 1.31 -8.39
N PHE A 41 7.99 1.97 -8.94
CA PHE A 41 8.12 3.22 -9.68
C PHE A 41 6.98 4.14 -9.27
N ALA A 42 7.35 5.38 -8.94
CA ALA A 42 6.41 6.45 -8.60
C ALA A 42 6.75 7.67 -9.44
N ILE A 43 5.72 8.43 -9.81
CA ILE A 43 5.85 9.71 -10.51
C ILE A 43 5.00 10.72 -9.75
N ASP A 44 5.50 11.93 -9.67
CA ASP A 44 4.83 13.07 -9.08
C ASP A 44 5.20 14.35 -9.87
N ASP A 45 4.51 15.45 -9.61
CA ASP A 45 4.75 16.78 -10.19
C ASP A 45 4.83 16.78 -11.73
N LEU A 46 3.77 16.27 -12.37
CA LEU A 46 3.65 16.21 -13.82
C LEU A 46 3.46 17.62 -14.39
N ALA A 47 4.25 17.99 -15.40
CA ALA A 47 4.15 19.29 -16.05
C ALA A 47 4.38 19.22 -17.55
N ILE A 48 3.62 20.04 -18.29
CA ILE A 48 3.85 20.35 -19.71
C ILE A 48 3.81 21.88 -19.83
N SER A 49 4.98 22.51 -19.68
CA SER A 49 5.11 23.97 -19.54
C SER A 49 4.57 24.73 -20.74
N GLU A 50 4.76 24.23 -21.96
CA GLU A 50 4.27 24.85 -23.20
C GLU A 50 2.73 24.86 -23.29
N LEU A 51 2.06 24.01 -22.52
CA LEU A 51 0.61 23.97 -22.40
C LEU A 51 0.10 24.64 -21.11
N GLY A 52 1.01 25.10 -20.24
CA GLY A 52 0.67 25.58 -18.90
C GLY A 52 0.01 24.52 -18.03
N TYR A 53 0.28 23.24 -18.30
CA TYR A 53 -0.27 22.11 -17.56
C TYR A 53 0.65 21.74 -16.40
N GLU A 54 0.08 21.62 -15.20
CA GLU A 54 0.76 21.16 -13.99
C GLU A 54 -0.21 20.33 -13.14
N SER A 55 0.28 19.22 -12.59
CA SER A 55 -0.50 18.35 -11.71
C SER A 55 0.42 17.68 -10.70
N ASN A 56 0.18 17.97 -9.42
CA ASN A 56 0.80 17.27 -8.28
C ASN A 56 0.00 16.01 -7.88
N VAL A 57 -0.97 15.60 -8.70
CA VAL A 57 -1.85 14.44 -8.51
C VAL A 57 -2.60 14.36 -7.17
N GLU A 58 -2.59 15.38 -6.31
CA GLU A 58 -3.28 15.35 -5.01
C GLU A 58 -4.78 15.65 -5.14
N GLY A 59 -5.15 16.48 -6.13
CA GLY A 59 -6.54 16.90 -6.39
C GLY A 59 -7.41 15.83 -7.07
N GLY A 60 -6.84 14.67 -7.40
CA GLY A 60 -7.49 13.58 -8.14
C GLY A 60 -6.80 13.29 -9.48
N PRO A 61 -7.41 12.46 -10.33
CA PRO A 61 -6.73 11.91 -11.51
C PRO A 61 -6.45 12.93 -12.62
N ASP A 62 -7.14 14.08 -12.67
CA ASP A 62 -6.84 15.16 -13.63
C ASP A 62 -6.68 14.68 -15.10
N GLY A 63 -7.59 13.81 -15.54
CA GLY A 63 -7.57 13.21 -16.88
C GLY A 63 -6.64 11.99 -17.04
N TRP A 64 -5.76 11.71 -16.09
CA TRP A 64 -4.95 10.49 -16.06
C TRP A 64 -5.80 9.27 -15.75
N GLN A 65 -5.46 8.16 -16.39
CA GLN A 65 -6.05 6.85 -16.12
C GLN A 65 -4.96 5.97 -15.52
N ALA A 66 -5.16 5.54 -14.27
CA ALA A 66 -4.11 4.85 -13.54
C ALA A 66 -3.74 3.48 -14.14
N ASN A 67 -4.71 2.73 -14.70
CA ASN A 67 -4.50 1.49 -15.46
C ASN A 67 -3.36 0.57 -14.93
N GLY A 68 -3.37 0.28 -13.63
CA GLY A 68 -2.35 -0.51 -12.94
C GLY A 68 -1.56 0.27 -11.89
N PHE A 69 -1.46 1.59 -12.03
CA PHE A 69 -1.01 2.49 -10.97
C PHE A 69 -2.10 2.70 -9.92
N VAL A 70 -1.67 3.14 -8.74
CA VAL A 70 -2.55 3.56 -7.64
C VAL A 70 -2.08 4.93 -7.18
N GLN A 71 -3.02 5.88 -7.06
CA GLN A 71 -2.74 7.17 -6.44
C GLN A 71 -2.59 6.97 -4.93
N VAL A 72 -1.40 7.24 -4.41
CA VAL A 72 -1.07 7.09 -2.99
C VAL A 72 -0.34 8.33 -2.51
N GLY A 73 -0.57 8.69 -1.25
CA GLY A 73 0.26 9.69 -0.58
C GLY A 73 1.59 9.08 -0.11
N TRP A 74 2.26 9.78 0.79
CA TRP A 74 3.56 9.37 1.36
C TRP A 74 3.54 8.01 2.08
N GLN A 75 2.37 7.48 2.40
CA GLN A 75 2.20 6.20 3.08
C GLN A 75 1.17 5.34 2.35
N ILE A 76 1.55 4.09 2.09
CA ILE A 76 0.59 3.05 1.72
C ILE A 76 -0.04 2.57 3.03
N PRO A 77 -1.37 2.67 3.22
CA PRO A 77 -2.00 2.21 4.45
C PRO A 77 -1.72 0.73 4.69
N GLN A 78 -1.17 0.41 5.87
CA GLN A 78 -1.12 -0.96 6.32
C GLN A 78 -2.55 -1.46 6.55
N LYS A 79 -2.86 -2.70 6.15
CA LYS A 79 -4.12 -3.39 6.49
C LYS A 79 -3.78 -4.71 7.16
N TRP A 80 -4.59 -5.13 8.11
CA TRP A 80 -4.41 -6.38 8.84
C TRP A 80 -5.69 -7.19 8.85
N SER A 81 -5.54 -8.51 8.79
CA SER A 81 -6.56 -9.45 9.23
C SER A 81 -6.10 -10.08 10.53
N VAL A 82 -6.99 -10.07 11.53
CA VAL A 82 -6.76 -10.73 12.82
C VAL A 82 -7.82 -11.82 12.98
N LEU A 83 -7.38 -13.05 13.20
CA LEU A 83 -8.25 -14.21 13.36
C LEU A 83 -7.90 -14.93 14.66
N LEU A 84 -8.90 -15.32 15.43
CA LEU A 84 -8.76 -16.31 16.49
C LEU A 84 -9.17 -17.67 15.94
N ILE A 85 -8.30 -18.66 16.05
CA ILE A 85 -8.58 -20.05 15.71
C ILE A 85 -8.61 -20.82 17.03
N GLU A 86 -9.79 -21.29 17.43
CA GLU A 86 -9.95 -22.05 18.67
C GLU A 86 -9.82 -23.55 18.42
N ASP A 87 -8.99 -24.21 19.23
CA ASP A 87 -8.71 -25.64 19.09
C ASP A 87 -9.85 -26.50 19.65
N GLY A 88 -10.16 -27.59 18.93
CA GLY A 88 -11.18 -28.54 19.33
C GLY A 88 -11.49 -29.56 18.24
N PRO A 89 -12.41 -30.52 18.50
CA PRO A 89 -12.85 -31.48 17.48
C PRO A 89 -13.52 -30.83 16.28
N ASN A 90 -14.05 -29.62 16.45
CA ASN A 90 -14.53 -28.75 15.36
C ASN A 90 -13.89 -27.36 15.56
N PRO A 91 -12.74 -27.08 14.93
CA PRO A 91 -12.08 -25.79 15.05
C PRO A 91 -12.99 -24.65 14.60
N VAL A 92 -12.99 -23.55 15.35
CA VAL A 92 -13.77 -22.34 15.04
C VAL A 92 -12.81 -21.22 14.67
N VAL A 93 -13.10 -20.52 13.58
CA VAL A 93 -12.33 -19.34 13.13
C VAL A 93 -13.19 -18.10 13.30
N THR A 94 -12.74 -17.21 14.17
CA THR A 94 -13.44 -15.96 14.51
C THR A 94 -12.61 -14.76 14.05
N PRO A 95 -13.10 -13.96 13.09
CA PRO A 95 -12.49 -12.68 12.75
C PRO A 95 -12.57 -11.70 13.92
N LEU A 96 -11.47 -11.03 14.20
CA LEU A 96 -11.37 -9.99 15.22
C LEU A 96 -11.28 -8.63 14.52
N GLU A 97 -12.38 -7.87 14.58
CA GLU A 97 -12.51 -6.58 13.89
C GLU A 97 -11.55 -5.53 14.45
N LEU A 98 -10.85 -4.84 13.54
CA LEU A 98 -10.00 -3.70 13.83
C LEU A 98 -10.74 -2.40 13.54
N ASN A 99 -10.37 -1.34 14.25
CA ASN A 99 -10.83 0.01 13.95
C ASN A 99 -10.09 0.60 12.72
N PRO A 100 -10.53 1.77 12.19
CA PRO A 100 -9.89 2.42 11.05
C PRO A 100 -8.40 2.77 11.21
N ASN A 101 -7.89 2.78 12.45
CA ASN A 101 -6.48 3.02 12.77
C ASN A 101 -5.68 1.70 12.90
N ASN A 102 -6.24 0.56 12.48
CA ASN A 102 -5.67 -0.79 12.64
C ASN A 102 -5.42 -1.21 14.10
N GLN A 103 -6.31 -0.81 15.01
CA GLN A 103 -6.21 -1.18 16.42
C GLN A 103 -7.42 -2.01 16.85
N GLY A 104 -7.21 -2.95 17.74
CA GLY A 104 -8.26 -3.77 18.32
C GLY A 104 -7.89 -4.20 19.74
N GLN A 105 -8.92 -4.39 20.56
CA GLN A 105 -8.79 -4.91 21.92
C GLN A 105 -9.97 -5.84 22.17
N TRP A 106 -9.68 -7.05 22.63
CA TRP A 106 -10.69 -8.08 22.83
C TRP A 106 -10.45 -8.82 24.14
N THR A 107 -11.54 -9.17 24.81
CA THR A 107 -11.52 -10.14 25.92
C THR A 107 -12.00 -11.47 25.37
N LEU A 108 -11.11 -12.46 25.38
CA LEU A 108 -11.35 -13.76 24.73
C LEU A 108 -11.41 -14.86 25.79
N SER A 109 -12.47 -15.65 25.77
CA SER A 109 -12.61 -16.83 26.63
C SER A 109 -12.08 -18.06 25.90
N ILE A 110 -10.81 -18.40 26.12
CA ILE A 110 -10.17 -19.55 25.44
C ILE A 110 -10.44 -20.83 26.24
N GLY A 111 -10.99 -21.84 25.57
CA GLY A 111 -11.22 -23.16 26.17
C GLY A 111 -9.92 -23.88 26.56
N LYS A 112 -10.04 -24.99 27.31
CA LYS A 112 -8.87 -25.78 27.76
C LYS A 112 -8.00 -26.33 26.61
N GLY A 113 -8.55 -26.42 25.41
CA GLY A 113 -7.82 -26.82 24.20
C GLY A 113 -6.83 -25.76 23.70
N GLY A 114 -6.95 -24.51 24.16
CA GLY A 114 -6.15 -23.40 23.67
C GLY A 114 -6.67 -22.85 22.34
N GLY A 115 -5.80 -22.13 21.64
CA GLY A 115 -6.08 -21.56 20.33
C GLY A 115 -4.88 -20.78 19.79
N VAL A 116 -5.00 -20.38 18.53
CA VAL A 116 -3.99 -19.60 17.79
C VAL A 116 -4.57 -18.23 17.45
N LEU A 117 -3.84 -17.17 17.82
CA LEU A 117 -4.09 -15.83 17.29
C LEU A 117 -3.24 -15.64 16.03
N MET A 118 -3.91 -15.44 14.90
CA MET A 118 -3.28 -15.21 13.61
C MET A 118 -3.41 -13.73 13.23
N ILE A 119 -2.27 -13.09 12.99
CA ILE A 119 -2.18 -11.68 12.57
C ILE A 119 -1.48 -11.65 11.21
N MET A 120 -2.19 -11.22 10.17
CA MET A 120 -1.70 -11.26 8.79
C MET A 120 -1.73 -9.88 8.14
N PRO A 121 -0.63 -9.40 7.54
CA PRO A 121 -0.67 -8.20 6.72
C PRO A 121 -1.49 -8.46 5.46
N GLN A 122 -2.24 -7.45 5.02
CA GLN A 122 -3.14 -7.51 3.85
C GLN A 122 -2.87 -6.38 2.84
N THR A 123 -1.88 -5.52 3.11
CA THR A 123 -1.52 -4.44 2.17
C THR A 123 -0.90 -5.06 0.92
N ALA A 124 -1.53 -4.79 -0.22
CA ALA A 124 -1.06 -5.26 -1.49
C ALA A 124 0.25 -4.55 -1.91
N PHE A 125 1.01 -5.19 -2.79
CA PHE A 125 2.14 -4.60 -3.51
C PHE A 125 3.28 -4.07 -2.64
N THR A 126 3.43 -4.58 -1.41
CA THR A 126 4.60 -4.32 -0.57
C THR A 126 5.33 -5.61 -0.21
N TYR A 127 6.65 -5.55 -0.20
CA TYR A 127 7.54 -6.59 0.33
C TYR A 127 8.18 -6.16 1.66
N GLU A 128 7.82 -4.98 2.15
CA GLU A 128 8.31 -4.48 3.43
C GLU A 128 7.78 -5.35 4.57
N THR A 129 8.63 -5.58 5.57
CA THR A 129 8.23 -6.32 6.76
C THR A 129 7.15 -5.55 7.50
N ALA A 130 5.96 -6.13 7.62
CA ALA A 130 4.88 -5.51 8.38
C ALA A 130 5.11 -5.71 9.88
N THR A 131 5.20 -4.60 10.62
CA THR A 131 5.39 -4.62 12.08
C THR A 131 4.06 -4.47 12.80
N TYR A 132 3.85 -5.24 13.86
CA TYR A 132 2.70 -5.12 14.75
C TYR A 132 3.15 -5.08 16.21
N TRP A 133 2.28 -4.53 17.07
CA TRP A 133 2.44 -4.58 18.52
C TRP A 133 1.30 -5.42 19.10
N LEU A 134 1.64 -6.32 20.02
CA LEU A 134 0.71 -7.21 20.68
C LEU A 134 1.01 -7.23 22.19
N THR A 135 -0.01 -6.98 22.99
CA THR A 135 0.02 -7.18 24.43
C THR A 135 -1.02 -8.24 24.78
N ILE A 136 -0.62 -9.22 25.60
CA ILE A 136 -1.51 -10.27 26.11
C ILE A 136 -1.47 -10.22 27.62
N GLU A 137 -2.64 -10.14 28.23
CA GLU A 137 -2.81 -10.17 29.68
C GLU A 137 -3.73 -11.33 30.04
N GLN A 138 -3.35 -12.10 31.06
CA GLN A 138 -4.19 -13.16 31.58
C GLN A 138 -5.27 -12.55 32.48
N GLY A 139 -6.53 -12.70 32.09
CA GLY A 139 -7.65 -12.36 32.96
C GLY A 139 -7.73 -13.33 34.15
N SER A 140 -7.89 -12.80 35.36
CA SER A 140 -8.16 -13.61 36.55
C SER A 140 -9.54 -14.25 36.44
N ALA A 141 -9.62 -15.57 36.58
CA ALA A 141 -10.91 -16.23 36.81
C ALA A 141 -11.40 -15.83 38.21
N ASN A 142 -12.54 -15.15 38.29
CA ASN A 142 -13.30 -15.01 39.54
C ASN A 142 -14.14 -16.27 39.79
#